data_AF-A0A5E4Z0R5-F1
#
_entry.id   AF-A0A5E4Z0R5-F1
#
_cell.length_a   1.000
_cell.length_b   1.000
_cell.length_c   1.000
_cell.angle_alpha   90.00
_cell.angle_beta   90.00
_cell.angle_gamma   90.00
#
_symmetry.space_group_name_H-M   'P 1'
#
loop_
_entity.id
_entity.type
_entity.pdbx_description
1 polymer ?
#
loop_
_entity_poly.entity_id
_entity_poly.type
_entity_poly.pdbx_seq_one_letter_code
_entity_poly.pdbx_strand_id
1 'polypeptide(L)'
;MFCRAMEHILELDADKTWDDVRATISDEQVQQIHQVVADLWPIDTNLSELLPRPRSDTFRAVYMGALEARSANSTVVGMLGFFDEIVIANPFQNPAILQPEFSPTKSPDSHKVNTVENVLLMLALWPFIAHGIVHVVPDIGDYDVEFARASMKAAEERTKGPDEVVAREDLRRMWSMKYKTLVALNRMPEGALAAHFRAEQRGASREEIEALVTAAKEMIADDPYAVLVPCADNKRGSFLVQKGFALESGMFFAALTGSVLFTDYHSLWQHAHRHATEHLGQTATDLRQIIRACQAIELPVDVSAELLFEARETGKSESLRAVMRDIISATRENFASVSVLELAGRLDRARETTNAQLAAMPGDVVARIQASFPLGGFHRAAIWRHLLTFGQAQNIAPIPAAFLVKFYAKPKTTGTGNTMLRQN
;
A
#
# COMPACT_ATOMS: atom_id res chain seq x y z
N MET A 1 10.86 17.95 3.24
CA MET A 1 12.00 17.93 4.19
C MET A 1 12.51 16.51 4.40
N PHE A 2 11.62 15.55 4.73
CA PHE A 2 12.01 14.15 4.97
C PHE A 2 12.71 13.43 3.80
N CYS A 3 12.16 13.44 2.58
CA CYS A 3 12.82 12.77 1.44
C CYS A 3 14.17 13.40 1.07
N ARG A 4 14.29 14.72 1.13
CA ARG A 4 15.57 15.42 0.93
C ARG A 4 16.61 15.03 1.98
N ALA A 5 16.20 14.82 3.23
CA ALA A 5 17.11 14.33 4.26
C ALA A 5 17.60 12.91 3.95
N MET A 6 16.73 12.03 3.46
CA MET A 6 17.14 10.69 3.00
C MET A 6 18.07 10.74 1.79
N GLU A 7 17.77 11.57 0.79
CA GLU A 7 18.65 11.79 -0.37
C GLU A 7 20.05 12.23 0.08
N HIS A 8 20.10 13.20 1.00
CA HIS A 8 21.35 13.72 1.55
C HIS A 8 22.14 12.70 2.37
N ILE A 9 21.48 11.97 3.28
CA ILE A 9 22.14 10.92 4.10
C ILE A 9 22.72 9.81 3.21
N LEU A 10 22.04 9.51 2.10
CA LEU A 10 22.46 8.51 1.12
C LEU A 10 23.38 9.07 0.02
N GLU A 11 23.65 10.37 0.05
CA GLU A 11 24.47 11.12 -0.93
C GLU A 11 23.94 11.00 -2.38
N LEU A 12 22.63 10.79 -2.54
CA LEU A 12 21.95 10.75 -3.83
C LEU A 12 21.80 12.15 -4.46
N ASP A 13 21.99 13.21 -3.67
CA ASP A 13 22.08 14.60 -4.12
C ASP A 13 23.51 15.00 -4.54
N ALA A 14 24.46 14.07 -4.43
CA ALA A 14 25.84 14.19 -4.89
C ALA A 14 26.09 13.22 -6.06
N ASP A 15 27.19 12.47 -6.02
CA ASP A 15 27.62 11.60 -7.13
C ASP A 15 27.19 10.13 -6.97
N LYS A 16 26.52 9.74 -5.87
CA LYS A 16 26.10 8.34 -5.68
C LYS A 16 24.86 7.99 -6.49
N THR A 17 24.90 6.83 -7.12
CA THR A 17 23.75 6.21 -7.77
C THR A 17 22.98 5.33 -6.78
N TRP A 18 21.78 4.90 -7.17
CA TRP A 18 21.02 3.92 -6.39
C TRP A 18 21.75 2.57 -6.25
N ASP A 19 22.55 2.19 -7.25
CA ASP A 19 23.37 0.97 -7.19
C ASP A 19 24.47 1.10 -6.13
N ASP A 20 25.10 2.28 -6.03
CA ASP A 20 26.07 2.58 -4.98
C ASP A 20 25.44 2.48 -3.59
N VAL A 21 24.22 3.02 -3.41
CA VAL A 21 23.48 2.92 -2.14
C VAL A 21 23.25 1.47 -1.74
N ARG A 22 22.73 0.63 -2.65
CA ARG A 22 22.46 -0.79 -2.35
C ARG A 22 23.72 -1.58 -2.04
N ALA A 23 24.85 -1.21 -2.62
CA ALA A 23 26.15 -1.84 -2.42
C ALA A 23 26.91 -1.35 -1.18
N THR A 24 26.61 -0.14 -0.67
CA THR A 24 27.45 0.52 0.35
C THR A 24 26.71 1.05 1.57
N ILE A 25 25.38 0.89 1.68
CA ILE A 25 24.60 1.41 2.82
C ILE A 25 25.20 1.01 4.18
N SER A 26 25.53 2.01 4.98
CA SER A 26 26.20 1.84 6.27
C SER A 26 25.22 1.78 7.45
N ASP A 27 25.71 1.30 8.60
CA ASP A 27 24.95 1.28 9.84
C ASP A 27 24.60 2.69 10.31
N GLU A 28 25.53 3.64 10.16
CA GLU A 28 25.35 5.05 10.48
C GLU A 28 24.24 5.69 9.62
N GLN A 29 24.22 5.41 8.31
CA GLN A 29 23.17 5.90 7.43
C GLN A 29 21.79 5.37 7.83
N VAL A 30 21.70 4.08 8.16
CA VAL A 30 20.45 3.48 8.69
C VAL A 30 20.03 4.18 9.98
N GLN A 31 20.94 4.36 10.94
CA GLN A 31 20.63 5.04 12.20
C GLN A 31 20.13 6.47 11.95
N GLN A 32 20.80 7.24 11.09
CA GLN A 32 20.45 8.61 10.78
C GLN A 32 19.06 8.70 10.14
N ILE A 33 18.75 7.86 9.14
CA ILE A 33 17.42 7.84 8.50
C ILE A 33 16.32 7.60 9.53
N HIS A 34 16.50 6.60 10.40
CA HIS A 34 15.50 6.29 11.43
C HIS A 34 15.44 7.34 12.54
N GLN A 35 16.52 8.07 12.81
CA GLN A 35 16.48 9.22 13.70
C GLN A 35 15.63 10.35 13.09
N VAL A 36 15.76 10.63 11.79
CA VAL A 36 14.88 11.61 11.12
C VAL A 36 13.41 11.18 11.21
N VAL A 37 13.11 9.87 11.08
CA VAL A 37 11.74 9.35 11.28
C VAL A 37 11.24 9.63 12.69
N ALA A 38 12.06 9.38 13.71
CA ALA A 38 11.71 9.64 15.11
C ALA A 38 11.47 11.13 15.37
N ASP A 39 12.28 11.99 14.78
CA ASP A 39 12.18 13.44 14.91
C ASP A 39 10.95 13.99 14.16
N LEU A 40 10.57 13.37 13.04
CA LEU A 40 9.38 13.73 12.27
C LEU A 40 8.09 13.32 13.00
N TRP A 41 8.13 12.19 13.72
CA TRP A 41 6.98 11.67 14.45
C TRP A 41 7.34 11.34 15.92
N PRO A 42 7.50 12.37 16.78
CA PRO A 42 7.69 12.17 18.22
C PRO A 42 6.55 11.35 18.85
N ILE A 43 6.80 10.61 19.93
CA ILE A 43 5.78 9.73 20.58
C ILE A 43 4.54 10.52 21.03
N ASP A 44 4.71 11.79 21.40
CA ASP A 44 3.64 12.70 21.80
C ASP A 44 2.94 13.39 20.62
N THR A 45 3.19 12.95 19.37
CA THR A 45 2.52 13.49 18.19
C THR A 45 1.00 13.35 18.30
N ASN A 46 0.28 14.47 18.24
CA ASN A 46 -1.17 14.46 18.07
C ASN A 46 -1.53 14.20 16.60
N LEU A 47 -1.65 12.92 16.23
CA LEU A 47 -1.97 12.52 14.86
C LEU A 47 -3.29 13.13 14.36
N SER A 48 -4.27 13.34 15.24
CA SER A 48 -5.58 13.88 14.86
C SER A 48 -5.53 15.33 14.35
N GLU A 49 -4.52 16.09 14.76
CA GLU A 49 -4.31 17.47 14.33
C GLU A 49 -3.56 17.58 13.00
N LEU A 50 -2.73 16.58 12.69
CA LEU A 50 -1.90 16.56 11.48
C LEU A 50 -2.61 15.94 10.27
N LEU A 51 -3.69 15.20 10.51
CA LEU A 51 -4.45 14.55 9.45
C LEU A 51 -5.30 15.55 8.66
N PRO A 52 -5.42 15.35 7.34
CA PRO A 52 -6.22 16.23 6.52
C PRO A 52 -7.69 16.09 6.91
N ARG A 53 -8.37 17.23 7.10
CA ARG A 53 -9.78 17.26 7.47
C ARG A 53 -10.69 16.79 6.31
N PRO A 54 -11.89 16.27 6.61
CA PRO A 54 -12.89 15.99 5.58
C PRO A 54 -13.20 17.24 4.75
N ARG A 55 -13.22 17.11 3.42
CA ARG A 55 -13.64 18.16 2.49
C ARG A 55 -14.62 17.59 1.47
N SER A 56 -15.64 18.37 1.09
CA SER A 56 -16.63 17.96 0.09
C SER A 56 -16.08 17.96 -1.34
N ASP A 57 -15.03 18.74 -1.59
CA ASP A 57 -14.36 18.90 -2.89
C ASP A 57 -13.26 17.86 -3.15
N THR A 58 -13.11 16.84 -2.29
CA THR A 58 -11.98 15.90 -2.35
C THR A 58 -12.45 14.45 -2.20
N PHE A 59 -12.20 13.63 -3.22
CA PHE A 59 -12.38 12.19 -3.16
C PHE A 59 -11.11 11.50 -2.64
N ARG A 60 -10.97 11.48 -1.30
CA ARG A 60 -9.84 10.87 -0.60
C ARG A 60 -10.09 9.41 -0.27
N ALA A 61 -9.05 8.58 -0.36
CA ALA A 61 -9.11 7.17 -0.01
C ALA A 61 -7.99 6.76 0.95
N VAL A 62 -8.28 5.85 1.88
CA VAL A 62 -7.29 5.20 2.75
C VAL A 62 -6.97 3.83 2.19
N TYR A 63 -5.69 3.58 1.91
CA TYR A 63 -5.22 2.28 1.47
C TYR A 63 -5.11 1.31 2.64
N MET A 64 -5.88 0.23 2.61
CA MET A 64 -5.72 -0.90 3.52
C MET A 64 -4.88 -1.98 2.86
N GLY A 65 -3.89 -2.47 3.58
CA GLY A 65 -2.93 -3.43 3.07
C GLY A 65 -1.50 -2.98 3.30
N ALA A 66 -0.59 -3.91 3.07
CA ALA A 66 0.81 -3.61 3.12
C ALA A 66 1.27 -3.00 1.79
N LEU A 67 2.21 -2.08 1.87
CA LEU A 67 2.77 -1.39 0.70
C LEU A 67 4.25 -1.72 0.58
N GLU A 68 4.67 -2.08 -0.63
CA GLU A 68 6.06 -2.38 -0.99
C GLU A 68 6.47 -1.44 -2.13
N ALA A 69 7.76 -1.13 -2.23
CA ALA A 69 8.27 -0.25 -3.28
C ALA A 69 7.96 -0.78 -4.69
N ARG A 70 7.90 -2.11 -4.87
CA ARG A 70 7.57 -2.78 -6.14
C ARG A 70 6.13 -2.58 -6.59
N SER A 71 5.19 -2.55 -5.64
CA SER A 71 3.76 -2.46 -5.92
C SER A 71 3.24 -1.04 -5.84
N ALA A 72 4.01 -0.10 -5.30
CA ALA A 72 3.58 1.29 -5.11
C ALA A 72 3.13 1.98 -6.39
N ASN A 73 3.78 1.69 -7.52
CA ASN A 73 3.39 2.26 -8.79
C ASN A 73 1.97 1.83 -9.18
N SER A 74 1.68 0.52 -9.16
CA SER A 74 0.34 0.03 -9.50
C SER A 74 -0.72 0.32 -8.44
N THR A 75 -0.39 0.15 -7.17
CA THR A 75 -1.37 0.21 -6.07
C THR A 75 -1.68 1.64 -5.61
N VAL A 76 -0.70 2.56 -5.65
CA VAL A 76 -0.90 3.95 -5.21
C VAL A 76 -0.90 4.89 -6.39
N VAL A 77 0.21 4.95 -7.14
CA VAL A 77 0.41 5.98 -8.18
C VAL A 77 -0.61 5.84 -9.32
N GLY A 78 -0.82 4.62 -9.83
CA GLY A 78 -1.82 4.34 -10.86
C GLY A 78 -3.26 4.62 -10.41
N MET A 79 -3.53 4.54 -9.11
CA MET A 79 -4.84 4.83 -8.53
C MET A 79 -5.13 6.32 -8.37
N LEU A 80 -4.16 7.20 -8.59
CA LEU A 80 -4.36 8.66 -8.64
C LEU A 80 -5.12 9.13 -9.89
N GLY A 81 -5.31 8.23 -10.87
CA GLY A 81 -6.28 8.42 -11.94
C GLY A 81 -7.74 8.36 -11.46
N PHE A 82 -7.99 7.74 -10.31
CA PHE A 82 -9.34 7.55 -9.74
C PHE A 82 -9.60 8.35 -8.47
N PHE A 83 -8.60 8.46 -7.59
CA PHE A 83 -8.71 9.19 -6.34
C PHE A 83 -8.07 10.58 -6.46
N ASP A 84 -8.63 11.56 -5.74
CA ASP A 84 -8.00 12.87 -5.63
C ASP A 84 -6.78 12.79 -4.72
N GLU A 85 -6.92 12.08 -3.60
CA GLU A 85 -5.87 11.94 -2.60
C GLU A 85 -5.86 10.52 -2.01
N ILE A 86 -4.68 10.01 -1.66
CA ILE A 86 -4.51 8.68 -1.05
C ILE A 86 -3.76 8.81 0.26
N VAL A 87 -4.30 8.22 1.33
CA VAL A 87 -3.62 8.09 2.62
C VAL A 87 -3.03 6.68 2.74
N ILE A 88 -1.75 6.60 3.07
CA ILE A 88 -1.02 5.34 3.28
C ILE A 88 -0.29 5.33 4.63
N ALA A 89 0.00 4.13 5.12
CA ALA A 89 0.82 3.94 6.30
C ALA A 89 2.27 4.35 6.02
N ASN A 90 2.91 5.01 7.00
CA ASN A 90 4.34 5.22 7.01
C ASN A 90 5.05 3.85 6.98
N PRO A 91 5.95 3.61 6.01
CA PRO A 91 6.63 2.32 5.91
C PRO A 91 7.68 2.10 7.02
N PHE A 92 8.12 3.17 7.69
CA PHE A 92 9.08 3.09 8.79
C PHE A 92 8.38 2.82 10.13
N GLN A 93 8.94 1.89 10.90
CA GLN A 93 8.62 1.79 12.33
C GLN A 93 9.25 2.96 13.08
N ASN A 94 8.53 3.50 14.07
CA ASN A 94 9.11 4.49 14.96
C ASN A 94 10.14 3.79 15.87
N PRO A 95 11.44 4.16 15.85
CA PRO A 95 12.44 3.51 16.68
C PRO A 95 12.24 3.78 18.18
N ALA A 96 11.48 4.83 18.55
CA ALA A 96 11.29 5.25 19.93
C ALA A 96 10.37 4.30 20.73
N ILE A 97 9.57 3.46 20.05
CA ILE A 97 8.67 2.49 20.68
C ILE A 97 9.22 1.06 20.70
N LEU A 98 10.41 0.86 20.13
CA LEU A 98 11.05 -0.46 20.02
C LEU A 98 12.03 -0.66 21.17
N GLN A 99 12.10 -1.91 21.67
CA GLN A 99 13.18 -2.27 22.61
C GLN A 99 14.54 -2.13 21.91
N PRO A 100 15.62 -1.81 22.65
CA PRO A 100 16.93 -1.56 22.07
C PRO A 100 17.43 -2.66 21.11
N GLU A 101 17.20 -3.94 21.40
CA GLU A 101 17.63 -5.03 20.52
C GLU A 101 16.88 -5.12 19.18
N PHE A 102 15.71 -4.48 19.05
CA PHE A 102 14.89 -4.44 17.84
C PHE A 102 14.84 -3.04 17.19
N SER A 103 15.58 -2.08 17.74
CA SER A 103 15.54 -0.70 17.28
C SER A 103 16.60 -0.45 16.19
N PRO A 104 16.24 0.15 15.04
CA PRO A 104 17.18 0.44 13.95
C PRO A 104 18.24 1.49 14.35
N THR A 105 18.00 2.28 15.40
CA THR A 105 19.00 3.23 15.93
C THR A 105 20.03 2.57 16.85
N LYS A 106 19.82 1.30 17.23
CA LYS A 106 20.69 0.52 18.14
C LYS A 106 21.25 -0.75 17.50
N SER A 107 20.52 -1.37 16.59
CA SER A 107 20.89 -2.59 15.85
C SER A 107 20.72 -2.40 14.32
N PRO A 108 21.31 -1.37 13.70
CA PRO A 108 21.02 -0.97 12.32
C PRO A 108 21.26 -2.05 11.25
N ASP A 109 22.27 -2.90 11.38
CA ASP A 109 22.60 -3.92 10.37
C ASP A 109 21.41 -4.85 10.06
N SER A 110 20.64 -5.23 11.09
CA SER A 110 19.44 -6.06 10.95
C SER A 110 18.29 -5.36 10.22
N HIS A 111 18.33 -4.03 10.05
CA HIS A 111 17.28 -3.23 9.43
C HIS A 111 17.62 -2.73 8.02
N LYS A 112 18.81 -3.03 7.47
CA LYS A 112 19.22 -2.57 6.13
C LYS A 112 18.24 -2.97 5.04
N VAL A 113 17.73 -4.21 5.06
CA VAL A 113 16.74 -4.71 4.08
C VAL A 113 15.49 -3.83 4.06
N ASN A 114 14.86 -3.60 5.22
CA ASN A 114 13.67 -2.75 5.29
C ASN A 114 13.99 -1.29 4.95
N THR A 115 15.15 -0.79 5.37
CA THR A 115 15.52 0.62 5.16
C THR A 115 15.69 0.93 3.67
N VAL A 116 16.41 0.09 2.93
CA VAL A 116 16.58 0.25 1.47
C VAL A 116 15.22 0.22 0.76
N GLU A 117 14.37 -0.76 1.07
CA GLU A 117 13.04 -0.86 0.46
C GLU A 117 12.15 0.35 0.80
N ASN A 118 12.12 0.75 2.07
CA ASN A 118 11.29 1.86 2.55
C ASN A 118 11.74 3.20 1.96
N VAL A 119 13.05 3.44 1.83
CA VAL A 119 13.58 4.63 1.16
C VAL A 119 13.13 4.66 -0.30
N LEU A 120 13.28 3.54 -1.02
CA LEU A 120 12.89 3.48 -2.42
C LEU A 120 11.40 3.72 -2.62
N LEU A 121 10.56 3.18 -1.71
CA LEU A 121 9.14 3.48 -1.67
C LEU A 121 8.87 4.99 -1.49
N MET A 122 9.55 5.63 -0.53
CA MET A 122 9.37 7.06 -0.28
C MET A 122 9.84 7.93 -1.45
N LEU A 123 10.97 7.59 -2.09
CA LEU A 123 11.46 8.29 -3.29
C LEU A 123 10.47 8.16 -4.45
N ALA A 124 9.95 6.96 -4.69
CA ALA A 124 8.96 6.72 -5.74
C ALA A 124 7.65 7.51 -5.54
N LEU A 125 7.25 7.74 -4.28
CA LEU A 125 6.03 8.47 -3.94
C LEU A 125 6.25 9.97 -3.72
N TRP A 126 7.51 10.42 -3.62
CA TRP A 126 7.86 11.77 -3.21
C TRP A 126 7.19 12.87 -4.06
N PRO A 127 7.14 12.79 -5.41
CA PRO A 127 6.48 13.81 -6.20
C PRO A 127 5.02 14.04 -5.81
N PHE A 128 4.30 12.98 -5.45
CA PHE A 128 2.89 13.04 -5.05
C PHE A 128 2.72 13.47 -3.60
N ILE A 129 3.65 13.08 -2.72
CA ILE A 129 3.68 13.54 -1.32
C ILE A 129 3.92 15.05 -1.27
N ALA A 130 4.87 15.57 -2.05
CA ALA A 130 5.20 16.99 -2.10
C ALA A 130 4.03 17.87 -2.56
N HIS A 131 3.13 17.33 -3.40
CA HIS A 131 1.93 18.02 -3.87
C HIS A 131 0.69 17.78 -3.00
N GLY A 132 0.81 17.06 -1.88
CA GLY A 132 -0.32 16.73 -1.00
C GLY A 132 -1.35 15.78 -1.61
N ILE A 133 -0.96 15.04 -2.66
CA ILE A 133 -1.79 14.04 -3.34
C ILE A 133 -1.70 12.69 -2.61
N VAL A 134 -0.53 12.37 -2.06
CA VAL A 134 -0.33 11.19 -1.20
C VAL A 134 0.03 11.65 0.20
N HIS A 135 -0.71 11.17 1.20
CA HIS A 135 -0.49 11.44 2.60
C HIS A 135 0.12 10.22 3.27
N VAL A 136 1.36 10.34 3.75
CA VAL A 136 2.04 9.28 4.49
C VAL A 136 1.91 9.57 5.97
N VAL A 137 1.23 8.69 6.71
CA VAL A 137 0.95 8.91 8.13
C VAL A 137 1.30 7.66 8.94
N PRO A 138 1.86 7.80 10.14
CA PRO A 138 2.17 6.65 10.97
C PRO A 138 0.89 5.90 11.38
N ASP A 139 1.02 4.61 11.67
CA ASP A 139 -0.11 3.83 12.20
C ASP A 139 -0.41 4.26 13.64
N ILE A 140 -1.68 4.47 13.97
CA ILE A 140 -2.10 4.90 15.31
C ILE A 140 -1.71 3.88 16.39
N GLY A 141 -1.62 2.59 16.06
CA GLY A 141 -1.14 1.55 16.97
C GLY A 141 0.34 1.68 17.35
N ASP A 142 1.12 2.47 16.62
CA ASP A 142 2.49 2.80 17.03
C ASP A 142 2.52 3.85 18.16
N TYR A 143 1.46 4.64 18.36
CA TYR A 143 1.42 5.77 19.31
C TYR A 143 0.45 5.55 20.45
N ASP A 144 -0.54 4.69 20.24
CA ASP A 144 -1.55 4.33 21.22
C ASP A 144 -1.55 2.82 21.45
N VAL A 145 -0.96 2.43 22.59
CA VAL A 145 -0.87 1.03 23.01
C VAL A 145 -2.24 0.41 23.28
N GLU A 146 -3.22 1.20 23.75
CA GLU A 146 -4.58 0.70 23.99
C GLU A 146 -5.29 0.47 22.67
N PHE A 147 -5.13 1.37 21.68
CA PHE A 147 -5.58 1.12 20.32
C PHE A 147 -4.92 -0.14 19.74
N ALA A 148 -3.59 -0.27 19.86
CA ALA A 148 -2.86 -1.42 19.33
C ALA A 148 -3.38 -2.75 19.91
N ARG A 149 -3.59 -2.80 21.23
CA ARG A 149 -4.15 -3.99 21.91
C ARG A 149 -5.58 -4.27 21.49
N ALA A 150 -6.43 -3.24 21.43
CA ALA A 150 -7.82 -3.39 21.02
C ALA A 150 -7.93 -3.86 19.56
N SER A 151 -7.10 -3.29 18.68
CA SER A 151 -6.99 -3.67 17.28
C SER A 151 -6.53 -5.11 17.11
N MET A 152 -5.47 -5.51 17.82
CA MET A 152 -4.95 -6.89 17.80
C MET A 152 -6.03 -7.88 18.26
N LYS A 153 -6.68 -7.61 19.40
CA LYS A 153 -7.76 -8.45 19.92
C LYS A 153 -8.92 -8.59 18.92
N ALA A 154 -9.33 -7.48 18.29
CA ALA A 154 -10.40 -7.50 17.30
C ALA A 154 -10.02 -8.29 16.05
N ALA A 155 -8.75 -8.22 15.62
CA ALA A 155 -8.22 -9.02 14.52
C ALA A 155 -8.21 -10.51 14.88
N GLU A 156 -7.70 -10.89 16.06
CA GLU A 156 -7.69 -12.27 16.54
C GLU A 156 -9.10 -12.86 16.64
N GLU A 157 -10.06 -12.12 17.18
CA GLU A 157 -11.47 -12.54 17.26
C GLU A 157 -12.06 -12.78 15.87
N ARG A 158 -11.75 -11.92 14.90
CA ARG A 158 -12.18 -12.03 13.51
C ARG A 158 -11.60 -13.25 12.79
N THR A 159 -10.40 -13.70 13.16
CA THR A 159 -9.68 -14.79 12.47
C THR A 159 -9.71 -16.14 13.21
N LYS A 160 -10.49 -16.28 14.29
CA LYS A 160 -10.60 -17.53 15.08
C LYS A 160 -11.41 -18.66 14.40
N GLY A 161 -12.12 -18.38 13.32
CA GLY A 161 -13.02 -19.34 12.65
C GLY A 161 -12.30 -20.29 11.68
N PRO A 162 -12.96 -21.38 11.26
CA PRO A 162 -12.43 -22.35 10.29
C PRO A 162 -12.43 -21.84 8.83
N ASP A 163 -13.07 -20.71 8.56
CA ASP A 163 -13.08 -20.08 7.23
C ASP A 163 -11.67 -19.60 6.85
N GLU A 164 -11.36 -19.61 5.55
CA GLU A 164 -10.08 -19.13 5.03
C GLU A 164 -9.75 -17.72 5.54
N VAL A 165 -8.79 -17.62 6.46
CA VAL A 165 -8.27 -16.35 7.00
C VAL A 165 -7.61 -15.51 5.89
N VAL A 166 -7.02 -16.20 4.90
CA VAL A 166 -6.37 -15.61 3.74
C VAL A 166 -7.07 -16.06 2.47
N ALA A 167 -7.61 -15.09 1.73
CA ALA A 167 -8.24 -15.34 0.45
C ALA A 167 -7.21 -15.88 -0.55
N ARG A 168 -7.62 -16.85 -1.38
CA ARG A 168 -6.73 -17.48 -2.38
C ARG A 168 -6.10 -16.47 -3.34
N GLU A 169 -6.81 -15.39 -3.67
CA GLU A 169 -6.32 -14.32 -4.52
C GLU A 169 -5.11 -13.57 -3.93
N ASP A 170 -4.98 -13.57 -2.60
CA ASP A 170 -3.89 -12.91 -1.89
C ASP A 170 -2.63 -13.79 -1.79
N LEU A 171 -2.69 -15.06 -2.20
CA LEU A 171 -1.53 -15.96 -2.22
C LEU A 171 -0.36 -15.37 -3.03
N ARG A 172 -0.64 -14.67 -4.15
CA ARG A 172 0.40 -14.01 -4.96
C ARG A 172 1.17 -12.95 -4.17
N ARG A 173 0.51 -12.24 -3.25
CA ARG A 173 1.16 -11.27 -2.36
C ARG A 173 1.96 -11.97 -1.27
N MET A 174 1.50 -13.12 -0.79
CA MET A 174 2.34 -13.93 0.10
C MET A 174 3.62 -14.43 -0.58
N TRP A 175 3.62 -14.59 -1.91
CA TRP A 175 4.86 -14.86 -2.66
C TRP A 175 5.84 -13.68 -2.66
N SER A 176 5.38 -12.42 -2.72
CA SER A 176 6.29 -11.26 -2.60
C SER A 176 6.99 -11.25 -1.24
N MET A 177 6.27 -11.64 -0.18
CA MET A 177 6.87 -11.81 1.15
C MET A 177 7.93 -12.90 1.20
N LYS A 178 7.74 -14.03 0.50
CA LYS A 178 8.79 -15.05 0.37
C LYS A 178 10.01 -14.52 -0.38
N TYR A 179 9.80 -13.68 -1.40
CA TYR A 179 10.89 -13.06 -2.12
C TYR A 179 11.69 -12.10 -1.23
N LYS A 180 11.03 -11.28 -0.41
CA LYS A 180 11.70 -10.42 0.59
C LYS A 180 12.53 -11.24 1.59
N THR A 181 12.05 -12.43 1.98
CA THR A 181 12.85 -13.39 2.77
C THR A 181 14.10 -13.83 2.02
N LEU A 182 13.99 -14.15 0.72
CA LEU A 182 15.13 -14.53 -0.09
C LEU A 182 16.16 -13.40 -0.21
N VAL A 183 15.74 -12.13 -0.36
CA VAL A 183 16.63 -10.97 -0.33
C VAL A 183 17.43 -10.93 0.98
N ALA A 184 16.76 -11.08 2.13
CA ALA A 184 17.43 -11.09 3.42
C ALA A 184 18.39 -12.27 3.60
N LEU A 185 18.01 -13.48 3.18
CA LEU A 185 18.87 -14.66 3.23
C LEU A 185 20.11 -14.48 2.33
N ASN A 186 19.97 -13.81 1.19
CA ASN A 186 21.09 -13.57 0.27
C ASN A 186 22.16 -12.61 0.81
N ARG A 187 21.93 -11.96 1.96
CA ARG A 187 22.99 -11.24 2.68
C ARG A 187 23.96 -12.16 3.43
N MET A 188 23.63 -13.45 3.57
CA MET A 188 24.52 -14.41 4.20
C MET A 188 25.76 -14.68 3.33
N PRO A 189 26.90 -15.03 3.96
CA PRO A 189 28.03 -15.62 3.24
C PRO A 189 27.60 -16.87 2.48
N GLU A 190 28.19 -17.11 1.31
CA GLU A 190 27.80 -18.22 0.41
C GLU A 190 27.77 -19.59 1.11
N GLY A 191 28.75 -19.87 1.97
CA GLY A 191 28.77 -21.13 2.73
C GLY A 191 27.60 -21.30 3.70
N ALA A 192 27.14 -20.22 4.32
CA ALA A 192 25.98 -20.24 5.21
C ALA A 192 24.67 -20.36 4.41
N LEU A 193 24.58 -19.68 3.27
CA LEU A 193 23.45 -19.81 2.35
C LEU A 193 23.35 -21.23 1.75
N ALA A 194 24.47 -21.83 1.38
CA ALA A 194 24.55 -23.22 0.92
C ALA A 194 24.07 -24.20 2.01
N ALA A 195 24.46 -23.98 3.26
CA ALA A 195 23.99 -24.78 4.40
C ALA A 195 22.47 -24.65 4.60
N HIS A 196 21.93 -23.44 4.44
CA HIS A 196 20.50 -23.19 4.49
C HIS A 196 19.74 -23.94 3.38
N PHE A 197 20.16 -23.80 2.11
CA PHE A 197 19.52 -24.50 1.00
C PHE A 197 19.59 -26.02 1.12
N ARG A 198 20.69 -26.57 1.66
CA ARG A 198 20.80 -28.01 1.92
C ARG A 198 19.81 -28.51 3.00
N ALA A 199 19.51 -27.67 3.99
CA ALA A 199 18.55 -28.02 5.03
C ALA A 199 17.10 -28.06 4.50
N GLU A 200 16.75 -27.15 3.59
CA GLU A 200 15.45 -27.06 2.95
C GLU A 200 15.27 -28.11 1.84
N GLN A 201 16.28 -28.32 0.99
CA GLN A 201 16.26 -29.29 -0.11
C GLN A 201 16.99 -30.58 0.26
N ARG A 202 16.34 -31.39 1.11
CA ARG A 202 16.88 -32.69 1.53
C ARG A 202 16.98 -33.64 0.33
N GLY A 203 18.19 -33.87 -0.16
CA GLY A 203 18.48 -34.79 -1.27
C GLY A 203 19.20 -34.14 -2.45
N ALA A 204 19.32 -32.81 -2.48
CA ALA A 204 20.12 -32.12 -3.50
C ALA A 204 21.62 -32.44 -3.34
N SER A 205 22.28 -32.68 -4.47
CA SER A 205 23.73 -32.83 -4.59
C SER A 205 24.47 -31.54 -4.23
N ARG A 206 25.79 -31.64 -4.07
CA ARG A 206 26.61 -30.47 -3.76
C ARG A 206 26.59 -29.47 -4.92
N GLU A 207 26.68 -29.96 -6.13
CA GLU A 207 26.70 -29.20 -7.36
C GLU A 207 25.38 -28.44 -7.58
N GLU A 208 24.24 -29.09 -7.28
CA GLU A 208 22.92 -28.43 -7.33
C GLU A 208 22.81 -27.29 -6.29
N ILE A 209 23.35 -27.48 -5.08
CA ILE A 209 23.34 -26.43 -4.05
C ILE A 209 24.25 -25.26 -4.44
N GLU A 210 25.44 -25.52 -4.99
CA GLU A 210 26.35 -24.47 -5.47
C GLU A 210 25.73 -23.68 -6.64
N ALA A 211 25.04 -24.36 -7.56
CA ALA A 211 24.28 -23.71 -8.63
C ALA A 211 23.12 -22.85 -8.09
N LEU A 212 22.38 -23.34 -7.08
CA LEU A 212 21.31 -22.57 -6.44
C LEU A 212 21.83 -21.30 -5.74
N VAL A 213 22.96 -21.39 -5.05
CA VAL A 213 23.60 -20.23 -4.43
C VAL A 213 24.01 -19.21 -5.49
N THR A 214 24.65 -19.65 -6.56
CA THR A 214 25.08 -18.77 -7.66
C THR A 214 23.89 -18.07 -8.29
N ALA A 215 22.86 -18.83 -8.69
CA ALA A 215 21.65 -18.27 -9.30
C ALA A 215 20.91 -17.31 -8.36
N ALA A 216 20.85 -17.60 -7.05
CA ALA A 216 20.24 -16.69 -6.08
C ALA A 216 21.02 -15.38 -5.96
N LYS A 217 22.36 -15.42 -5.94
CA LYS A 217 23.21 -14.23 -5.86
C LYS A 217 23.10 -13.37 -7.11
N GLU A 218 23.14 -13.97 -8.29
CA GLU A 218 22.95 -13.27 -9.58
C GLU A 218 21.58 -12.59 -9.65
N MET A 219 20.50 -13.33 -9.33
CA MET A 219 19.15 -12.78 -9.33
C MET A 219 18.99 -11.58 -8.38
N ILE A 220 19.63 -11.63 -7.22
CA ILE A 220 19.57 -10.55 -6.22
C ILE A 220 20.45 -9.35 -6.59
N ALA A 221 21.57 -9.58 -7.28
CA ALA A 221 22.40 -8.49 -7.79
C ALA A 221 21.63 -7.61 -8.78
N ASP A 222 20.86 -8.24 -9.67
CA ASP A 222 20.04 -7.57 -10.69
C ASP A 222 18.76 -6.93 -10.13
N ASP A 223 18.43 -7.18 -8.86
CA ASP A 223 17.19 -6.71 -8.26
C ASP A 223 17.33 -5.29 -7.65
N PRO A 224 16.70 -4.25 -8.24
CA PRO A 224 16.88 -2.87 -7.81
C PRO A 224 16.32 -2.57 -6.42
N TYR A 225 15.61 -3.49 -5.77
CA TYR A 225 15.11 -3.29 -4.41
C TYR A 225 15.94 -4.05 -3.36
N ALA A 226 16.91 -4.86 -3.78
CA ALA A 226 17.72 -5.66 -2.88
C ALA A 226 18.87 -4.87 -2.27
N VAL A 227 19.16 -5.11 -0.99
CA VAL A 227 20.43 -4.70 -0.39
C VAL A 227 21.51 -5.74 -0.74
N LEU A 228 22.67 -5.25 -1.18
CA LEU A 228 23.80 -6.10 -1.59
C LEU A 228 24.87 -6.20 -0.50
N VAL A 229 24.78 -5.36 0.55
CA VAL A 229 25.68 -5.38 1.70
C VAL A 229 25.50 -6.69 2.50
N PRO A 230 26.58 -7.49 2.67
CA PRO A 230 26.54 -8.68 3.51
C PRO A 230 26.16 -8.38 4.96
N CYS A 231 25.64 -9.36 5.68
CA CYS A 231 25.35 -9.21 7.11
C CYS A 231 26.65 -9.15 7.92
N ALA A 232 26.73 -8.24 8.90
CA ALA A 232 27.89 -8.16 9.79
C ALA A 232 27.78 -9.23 10.90
N ASP A 233 28.64 -10.24 10.84
CA ASP A 233 28.72 -11.39 11.75
C ASP A 233 27.46 -12.26 11.84
N ASN A 234 27.66 -13.59 11.83
CA ASN A 234 26.62 -14.64 11.83
C ASN A 234 25.72 -14.70 13.09
N LYS A 235 25.62 -13.63 13.89
CA LYS A 235 24.94 -13.64 15.21
C LYS A 235 23.49 -13.16 15.16
N ARG A 236 23.09 -12.32 14.20
CA ARG A 236 21.70 -11.86 14.06
C ARG A 236 21.32 -11.77 12.58
N GLY A 237 20.13 -12.27 12.24
CA GLY A 237 19.57 -12.16 10.90
C GLY A 237 19.05 -10.74 10.59
N SER A 238 18.47 -10.57 9.41
CA SER A 238 17.71 -9.37 9.08
C SER A 238 16.31 -9.45 9.68
N PHE A 239 15.82 -8.35 10.25
CA PHE A 239 14.41 -8.20 10.58
C PHE A 239 13.65 -7.89 9.30
N LEU A 240 12.54 -8.56 9.07
CA LEU A 240 11.64 -8.30 7.95
C LEU A 240 10.35 -7.74 8.50
N VAL A 241 10.14 -6.45 8.23
CA VAL A 241 8.97 -5.74 8.73
C VAL A 241 8.21 -5.23 7.53
N GLN A 242 6.89 -5.37 7.58
CA GLN A 242 5.99 -4.81 6.59
C GLN A 242 4.95 -3.96 7.31
N LYS A 243 4.83 -2.72 6.87
CA LYS A 243 3.86 -1.75 7.41
C LYS A 243 2.72 -1.57 6.43
N GLY A 244 1.56 -1.27 6.98
CA GLY A 244 0.30 -1.17 6.25
C GLY A 244 -0.85 -0.98 7.22
N PHE A 245 -1.97 -0.46 6.73
CA PHE A 245 -3.16 -0.37 7.57
C PHE A 245 -3.91 -1.70 7.54
N ALA A 246 -4.11 -2.27 8.74
CA ALA A 246 -5.13 -3.27 8.97
C ALA A 246 -6.53 -2.63 8.87
N LEU A 247 -7.59 -3.46 8.94
CA LEU A 247 -8.98 -2.98 8.87
C LEU A 247 -9.25 -1.89 9.92
N GLU A 248 -8.84 -2.14 11.17
CA GLU A 248 -9.08 -1.25 12.31
C GLU A 248 -8.41 0.13 12.11
N SER A 249 -7.10 0.17 11.84
CA SER A 249 -6.37 1.42 11.55
C SER A 249 -6.91 2.11 10.30
N GLY A 250 -7.18 1.35 9.23
CA GLY A 250 -7.71 1.90 7.97
C GLY A 250 -9.05 2.59 8.15
N MET A 251 -9.96 1.98 8.93
CA MET A 251 -11.24 2.58 9.29
C MET A 251 -11.08 3.82 10.18
N PHE A 252 -10.15 3.79 11.14
CA PHE A 252 -9.86 4.95 11.99
C PHE A 252 -9.44 6.15 11.13
N PHE A 253 -8.45 5.98 10.25
CA PHE A 253 -8.02 7.07 9.36
C PHE A 253 -9.11 7.48 8.39
N ALA A 254 -9.89 6.55 7.85
CA ALA A 254 -10.92 6.88 6.87
C ALA A 254 -12.03 7.72 7.47
N ALA A 255 -12.51 7.34 8.67
CA ALA A 255 -13.50 8.13 9.39
C ALA A 255 -12.98 9.52 9.75
N LEU A 256 -11.73 9.63 10.25
CA LEU A 256 -11.15 10.89 10.69
C LEU A 256 -10.88 11.87 9.54
N THR A 257 -10.54 11.36 8.36
CA THR A 257 -10.20 12.16 7.17
C THR A 257 -11.35 12.32 6.18
N GLY A 258 -12.51 11.73 6.45
CA GLY A 258 -13.67 11.73 5.55
C GLY A 258 -13.46 10.89 4.28
N SER A 259 -12.50 9.97 4.30
CA SER A 259 -12.10 9.15 3.16
C SER A 259 -13.01 7.94 2.96
N VAL A 260 -12.92 7.34 1.77
CA VAL A 260 -13.36 5.97 1.51
C VAL A 260 -12.25 4.97 1.85
N LEU A 261 -12.58 3.69 1.91
CA LEU A 261 -11.57 2.62 1.99
C LEU A 261 -11.19 2.14 0.59
N PHE A 262 -9.93 1.78 0.38
CA PHE A 262 -9.58 0.94 -0.76
C PHE A 262 -8.50 -0.06 -0.42
N THR A 263 -8.48 -1.17 -1.15
CA THR A 263 -7.50 -2.22 -0.98
C THR A 263 -7.36 -3.00 -2.28
N ASP A 264 -6.26 -3.70 -2.41
CA ASP A 264 -6.01 -4.70 -3.44
C ASP A 264 -5.81 -6.09 -2.82
N TYR A 265 -6.16 -6.25 -1.53
CA TYR A 265 -6.23 -7.49 -0.77
C TYR A 265 -7.68 -7.97 -0.63
N HIS A 266 -7.96 -9.18 -1.10
CA HIS A 266 -9.27 -9.79 -1.03
C HIS A 266 -9.67 -10.14 0.42
N SER A 267 -8.73 -10.53 1.26
CA SER A 267 -8.97 -10.76 2.69
C SER A 267 -9.46 -9.50 3.38
N LEU A 268 -8.78 -8.35 3.19
CA LEU A 268 -9.20 -7.09 3.81
C LEU A 268 -10.55 -6.61 3.27
N TRP A 269 -10.80 -6.82 1.97
CA TRP A 269 -12.11 -6.60 1.37
C TRP A 269 -13.21 -7.43 2.05
N GLN A 270 -13.02 -8.75 2.18
CA GLN A 270 -13.99 -9.63 2.82
C GLN A 270 -14.20 -9.28 4.29
N HIS A 271 -13.11 -8.95 5.02
CA HIS A 271 -13.18 -8.54 6.41
C HIS A 271 -13.99 -7.25 6.60
N ALA A 272 -13.81 -6.26 5.74
CA ALA A 272 -14.60 -5.03 5.78
C ALA A 272 -16.10 -5.32 5.64
N HIS A 273 -16.50 -6.18 4.70
CA HIS A 273 -17.91 -6.49 4.48
C HIS A 273 -18.53 -7.29 5.62
N ARG A 274 -17.81 -8.31 6.13
CA ARG A 274 -18.33 -9.20 7.17
C ARG A 274 -18.34 -8.57 8.57
N HIS A 275 -17.41 -7.68 8.87
CA HIS A 275 -17.17 -7.23 10.25
C HIS A 275 -17.27 -5.72 10.44
N ALA A 276 -17.41 -4.94 9.37
CA ALA A 276 -17.54 -3.50 9.44
C ALA A 276 -18.82 -2.98 8.79
N THR A 277 -19.86 -3.81 8.63
CA THR A 277 -21.19 -3.38 8.18
C THR A 277 -22.27 -4.09 8.98
N GLU A 278 -23.41 -3.44 9.21
CA GLU A 278 -24.54 -4.05 9.94
C GLU A 278 -25.30 -5.09 9.09
N HIS A 279 -25.30 -4.91 7.77
CA HIS A 279 -26.06 -5.73 6.83
C HIS A 279 -25.18 -6.65 5.97
N LEU A 280 -24.03 -7.10 6.49
CA LEU A 280 -23.11 -8.02 5.80
C LEU A 280 -22.72 -7.57 4.37
N GLY A 281 -22.58 -6.26 4.17
CA GLY A 281 -22.20 -5.67 2.90
C GLY A 281 -23.33 -5.52 1.89
N GLN A 282 -24.59 -5.73 2.28
CA GLN A 282 -25.73 -5.52 1.38
C GLN A 282 -25.78 -4.07 0.87
N THR A 283 -25.95 -3.92 -0.44
CA THR A 283 -26.07 -2.63 -1.12
C THR A 283 -27.52 -2.39 -1.52
N ALA A 284 -27.98 -1.15 -1.42
CA ALA A 284 -29.26 -0.71 -1.95
C ALA A 284 -29.38 -1.04 -3.46
N THR A 285 -30.59 -1.41 -3.91
CA THR A 285 -30.79 -1.94 -5.27
C THR A 285 -30.58 -0.89 -6.36
N ASP A 286 -30.87 0.36 -6.06
CA ASP A 286 -30.62 1.54 -6.89
C ASP A 286 -29.12 1.77 -7.17
N LEU A 287 -28.24 1.52 -6.21
CA LEU A 287 -26.79 1.72 -6.37
C LEU A 287 -26.09 0.70 -7.26
N ARG A 288 -26.79 -0.35 -7.71
CA ARG A 288 -26.22 -1.37 -8.59
C ARG A 288 -25.72 -0.80 -9.92
N GLN A 289 -26.34 0.26 -10.43
CA GLN A 289 -25.90 0.91 -11.67
C GLN A 289 -24.54 1.62 -11.49
N ILE A 290 -24.37 2.35 -10.39
CA ILE A 290 -23.09 2.96 -10.02
C ILE A 290 -22.01 1.89 -9.85
N ILE A 291 -22.32 0.79 -9.14
CA ILE A 291 -21.37 -0.32 -8.95
C ILE A 291 -20.93 -0.91 -10.30
N ARG A 292 -21.87 -1.15 -11.23
CA ARG A 292 -21.54 -1.67 -12.57
C ARG A 292 -20.69 -0.69 -13.37
N ALA A 293 -21.00 0.60 -13.32
CA ALA A 293 -20.21 1.63 -13.99
C ALA A 293 -18.78 1.69 -13.43
N CYS A 294 -18.59 1.58 -12.11
CA CYS A 294 -17.27 1.46 -11.49
C CYS A 294 -16.49 0.23 -11.99
N GLN A 295 -17.16 -0.93 -12.12
CA GLN A 295 -16.56 -2.19 -12.59
C GLN A 295 -16.05 -2.13 -14.02
N ALA A 296 -16.56 -1.20 -14.83
CA ALA A 296 -16.12 -0.99 -16.21
C ALA A 296 -14.97 0.02 -16.34
N ILE A 297 -14.54 0.65 -15.23
CA ILE A 297 -13.38 1.55 -15.25
C ILE A 297 -12.11 0.73 -15.42
N GLU A 298 -11.28 1.15 -16.37
CA GLU A 298 -9.96 0.58 -16.61
C GLU A 298 -8.92 1.69 -16.56
N LEU A 299 -7.95 1.55 -15.65
CA LEU A 299 -6.87 2.52 -15.49
C LEU A 299 -5.55 1.85 -15.84
N PRO A 300 -4.71 2.42 -16.73
CA PRO A 300 -3.37 1.94 -16.91
C PRO A 300 -2.58 2.11 -15.62
N VAL A 301 -1.84 1.07 -15.25
CA VAL A 301 -0.96 1.07 -14.08
C VAL A 301 0.43 0.59 -14.47
N ASP A 302 1.40 0.69 -13.55
CA ASP A 302 2.82 0.48 -13.83
C ASP A 302 3.32 1.41 -14.96
N VAL A 303 2.79 2.63 -14.98
CA VAL A 303 3.19 3.73 -15.86
C VAL A 303 4.21 4.58 -15.12
N SER A 304 5.18 5.18 -15.81
CA SER A 304 6.13 6.10 -15.17
C SER A 304 5.39 7.20 -14.39
N ALA A 305 5.87 7.53 -13.19
CA ALA A 305 5.26 8.52 -12.30
C ALA A 305 5.11 9.89 -12.98
N GLU A 306 6.08 10.28 -13.82
CA GLU A 306 6.13 11.54 -14.55
C GLU A 306 4.94 11.67 -15.51
N LEU A 307 4.67 10.63 -16.31
CA LEU A 307 3.53 10.60 -17.24
C LEU A 307 2.18 10.67 -16.52
N LEU A 308 2.06 10.02 -15.36
CA LEU A 308 0.83 10.08 -14.56
C LEU A 308 0.65 11.45 -13.90
N PHE A 309 1.75 12.08 -13.49
CA PHE A 309 1.74 13.44 -12.99
C PHE A 309 1.33 14.44 -14.09
N GLU A 310 1.92 14.36 -15.27
CA GLU A 310 1.54 15.18 -16.44
C GLU A 310 0.08 14.96 -16.83
N ALA A 311 -0.38 13.71 -16.84
CA ALA A 311 -1.78 13.39 -17.09
C ALA A 311 -2.72 14.09 -16.12
N ARG A 312 -2.34 14.14 -14.83
CA ARG A 312 -3.12 14.82 -13.80
C ARG A 312 -3.13 16.33 -14.01
N GLU A 313 -1.97 16.94 -14.25
CA GLU A 313 -1.83 18.39 -14.50
C GLU A 313 -2.63 18.85 -15.74
N THR A 314 -2.69 17.99 -16.77
CA THR A 314 -3.48 18.24 -17.99
C THR A 314 -4.97 17.92 -17.83
N GLY A 315 -5.43 17.56 -16.62
CA GLY A 315 -6.83 17.29 -16.31
C GLY A 315 -7.36 15.94 -16.81
N LYS A 316 -6.48 15.00 -17.20
CA LYS A 316 -6.91 13.64 -17.55
C LYS A 316 -7.55 12.98 -16.33
N SER A 317 -8.65 12.26 -16.59
CA SER A 317 -9.50 11.63 -15.56
C SER A 317 -10.19 12.60 -14.59
N GLU A 318 -10.08 13.92 -14.77
CA GLU A 318 -10.70 14.88 -13.84
C GLU A 318 -12.23 14.76 -13.82
N SER A 319 -12.85 14.53 -14.98
CA SER A 319 -14.30 14.28 -15.06
C SER A 319 -14.71 13.04 -14.26
N LEU A 320 -13.86 12.02 -14.19
CA LEU A 320 -14.12 10.81 -13.43
C LEU A 320 -14.06 11.10 -11.92
N ARG A 321 -13.00 11.77 -11.47
CA ARG A 321 -12.85 12.17 -10.06
C ARG A 321 -13.99 13.09 -9.62
N ALA A 322 -14.39 14.04 -10.47
CA ALA A 322 -15.51 14.94 -10.21
C ALA A 322 -16.83 14.21 -9.98
N VAL A 323 -17.18 13.24 -10.85
CA VAL A 323 -18.41 12.46 -10.66
C VAL A 323 -18.31 11.57 -9.42
N MET A 324 -17.12 11.02 -9.11
CA MET A 324 -16.93 10.24 -7.89
C MET A 324 -17.09 11.09 -6.62
N ARG A 325 -16.59 12.33 -6.60
CA ARG A 325 -16.84 13.29 -5.50
C ARG A 325 -18.34 13.46 -5.26
N ASP A 326 -19.10 13.71 -6.32
CA ASP A 326 -20.55 13.86 -6.25
C ASP A 326 -21.25 12.60 -5.73
N ILE A 327 -20.83 11.41 -6.20
CA ILE A 327 -21.37 10.12 -5.73
C ILE A 327 -21.10 9.92 -4.25
N ILE A 328 -19.88 10.20 -3.77
CA ILE A 328 -19.55 10.06 -2.35
C ILE A 328 -20.33 11.07 -1.51
N SER A 329 -20.44 12.33 -1.96
CA SER A 329 -21.24 13.35 -1.26
C SER A 329 -22.71 12.94 -1.19
N ALA A 330 -23.30 12.53 -2.31
CA ALA A 330 -24.70 12.08 -2.38
C ALA A 330 -24.93 10.84 -1.50
N THR A 331 -23.98 9.91 -1.44
CA THR A 331 -24.07 8.74 -0.56
C THR A 331 -24.16 9.14 0.91
N ARG A 332 -23.37 10.14 1.35
CA ARG A 332 -23.41 10.65 2.72
C ARG A 332 -24.75 11.31 3.08
N GLU A 333 -25.42 11.89 2.08
CA GLU A 333 -26.74 12.50 2.20
C GLU A 333 -27.89 11.52 1.91
N ASN A 334 -27.61 10.22 1.78
CA ASN A 334 -28.58 9.19 1.38
C ASN A 334 -29.36 9.57 0.11
N PHE A 335 -28.70 10.21 -0.85
CA PHE A 335 -29.26 10.65 -2.13
C PHE A 335 -30.50 11.53 -1.99
N ALA A 336 -30.62 12.30 -0.90
CA ALA A 336 -31.79 13.11 -0.60
C ALA A 336 -32.13 14.14 -1.70
N SER A 337 -31.14 14.61 -2.44
CA SER A 337 -31.26 15.72 -3.39
C SER A 337 -30.85 15.37 -4.83
N VAL A 338 -30.31 14.17 -5.08
CA VAL A 338 -29.70 13.81 -6.38
C VAL A 338 -30.15 12.42 -6.83
N SER A 339 -30.46 12.28 -8.12
CA SER A 339 -30.84 11.01 -8.72
C SER A 339 -29.65 10.06 -8.91
N VAL A 340 -29.77 8.85 -8.37
CA VAL A 340 -28.80 7.76 -8.57
C VAL A 340 -28.60 7.44 -10.06
N LEU A 341 -29.69 7.43 -10.84
CA LEU A 341 -29.65 7.15 -12.28
C LEU A 341 -28.88 8.23 -13.05
N GLU A 342 -29.04 9.49 -12.65
CA GLU A 342 -28.32 10.61 -13.26
C GLU A 342 -26.82 10.51 -13.00
N LEU A 343 -26.43 10.23 -11.75
CA LEU A 343 -25.03 10.03 -11.37
C LEU A 343 -24.40 8.85 -12.09
N ALA A 344 -25.13 7.72 -12.22
CA ALA A 344 -24.67 6.57 -12.99
C ALA A 344 -24.41 6.94 -14.45
N GLY A 345 -25.34 7.65 -15.10
CA GLY A 345 -25.16 8.10 -16.48
C GLY A 345 -24.00 9.10 -16.67
N ARG A 346 -23.76 9.98 -15.69
CA ARG A 346 -22.58 10.86 -15.67
C ARG A 346 -21.29 10.07 -15.53
N LEU A 347 -21.28 9.06 -14.66
CA LEU A 347 -20.11 8.20 -14.43
C LEU A 347 -19.75 7.41 -15.69
N ASP A 348 -20.73 6.87 -16.41
CA ASP A 348 -20.48 6.17 -17.67
C ASP A 348 -19.82 7.07 -18.73
N ARG A 349 -20.30 8.32 -18.90
CA ARG A 349 -19.68 9.28 -19.82
C ARG A 349 -18.27 9.67 -19.40
N ALA A 350 -18.07 9.90 -18.11
CA ALA A 350 -16.76 10.25 -17.56
C ALA A 350 -15.76 9.10 -17.72
N ARG A 351 -16.21 7.85 -17.52
CA ARG A 351 -15.45 6.62 -17.77
C ARG A 351 -15.04 6.51 -19.24
N GLU A 352 -15.96 6.67 -20.18
CA GLU A 352 -15.64 6.59 -21.62
C GLU A 352 -14.59 7.61 -22.03
N THR A 353 -14.76 8.85 -21.56
CA THR A 353 -13.80 9.93 -21.78
C THR A 353 -12.43 9.58 -21.20
N THR A 354 -12.40 9.07 -19.97
CA THR A 354 -11.16 8.70 -19.27
C THR A 354 -10.46 7.54 -19.98
N ASN A 355 -11.19 6.47 -20.30
CA ASN A 355 -10.63 5.32 -21.01
C ASN A 355 -10.04 5.75 -22.36
N ALA A 356 -10.69 6.67 -23.09
CA ALA A 356 -10.15 7.23 -24.34
C ALA A 356 -8.88 8.06 -24.12
N GLN A 357 -8.86 8.93 -23.09
CA GLN A 357 -7.69 9.76 -22.74
C GLN A 357 -6.47 8.93 -22.32
N LEU A 358 -6.70 7.78 -21.68
CA LEU A 358 -5.66 6.93 -21.11
C LEU A 358 -5.29 5.74 -22.01
N ALA A 359 -6.04 5.48 -23.09
CA ALA A 359 -5.80 4.35 -24.00
C ALA A 359 -4.39 4.33 -24.60
N ALA A 360 -3.83 5.52 -24.87
CA ALA A 360 -2.49 5.68 -25.46
C ALA A 360 -1.34 5.60 -24.43
N MET A 361 -1.65 5.49 -23.13
CA MET A 361 -0.58 5.41 -22.13
C MET A 361 0.17 4.08 -22.24
N PRO A 362 1.52 4.12 -22.12
CA PRO A 362 2.32 2.91 -22.06
C PRO A 362 1.96 2.12 -20.80
N GLY A 363 2.14 0.80 -20.85
CA GLY A 363 1.88 -0.08 -19.72
C GLY A 363 1.08 -1.30 -20.13
N ASP A 364 1.51 -2.46 -19.66
CA ASP A 364 0.93 -3.77 -19.97
C ASP A 364 -0.04 -4.25 -18.89
N VAL A 365 -0.32 -3.42 -17.88
CA VAL A 365 -1.20 -3.76 -16.77
C VAL A 365 -2.30 -2.72 -16.64
N VAL A 366 -3.52 -3.18 -16.34
CA VAL A 366 -4.68 -2.35 -16.05
C VAL A 366 -5.27 -2.68 -14.69
N ALA A 367 -5.63 -1.65 -13.95
CA ALA A 367 -6.45 -1.75 -12.75
C ALA A 367 -7.93 -1.69 -13.13
N ARG A 368 -8.72 -2.62 -12.58
CA ARG A 368 -10.19 -2.58 -12.57
C ARG A 368 -10.69 -2.42 -11.15
N ILE A 369 -11.81 -1.73 -11.02
CA ILE A 369 -12.31 -1.25 -9.73
C ILE A 369 -13.63 -1.95 -9.40
N GLN A 370 -13.66 -2.69 -8.29
CA GLN A 370 -14.91 -3.16 -7.71
C GLN A 370 -15.32 -2.22 -6.58
N ALA A 371 -16.49 -1.60 -6.71
CA ALA A 371 -17.03 -0.69 -5.69
C ALA A 371 -18.04 -1.40 -4.77
N SER A 372 -18.14 -0.92 -3.53
CA SER A 372 -19.14 -1.33 -2.56
C SER A 372 -19.67 -0.11 -1.81
N PHE A 373 -21.00 -0.03 -1.71
CA PHE A 373 -21.75 1.02 -1.02
C PHE A 373 -22.76 0.34 -0.08
N PRO A 374 -22.32 -0.15 1.09
CA PRO A 374 -23.20 -0.87 1.99
C PRO A 374 -24.25 0.06 2.62
N LEU A 375 -25.44 -0.49 2.87
CA LEU A 375 -26.46 0.19 3.66
C LEU A 375 -25.89 0.58 5.04
N GLY A 376 -26.01 1.86 5.40
CA GLY A 376 -25.46 2.41 6.64
C GLY A 376 -23.96 2.67 6.63
N GLY A 377 -23.25 2.38 5.53
CA GLY A 377 -21.81 2.56 5.41
C GLY A 377 -20.99 1.50 6.16
N PHE A 378 -19.67 1.73 6.22
CA PHE A 378 -18.76 0.94 7.01
C PHE A 378 -18.50 1.60 8.37
N HIS A 379 -18.72 0.85 9.46
CA HIS A 379 -18.46 1.28 10.82
C HIS A 379 -18.26 0.09 11.77
N ARG A 380 -17.56 0.36 12.89
CA ARG A 380 -17.39 -0.58 13.99
C ARG A 380 -17.39 0.17 15.31
N ALA A 381 -18.15 -0.33 16.28
CA ALA A 381 -18.26 0.27 17.60
C ALA A 381 -16.89 0.39 18.31
N ALA A 382 -16.02 -0.62 18.14
CA ALA A 382 -14.66 -0.59 18.70
C ALA A 382 -13.85 0.62 18.19
N ILE A 383 -13.96 0.94 16.89
CA ILE A 383 -13.24 2.06 16.27
C ILE A 383 -13.86 3.40 16.65
N TRP A 384 -15.19 3.49 16.74
CA TRP A 384 -15.86 4.72 17.14
C TRP A 384 -15.44 5.21 18.52
N ARG A 385 -15.26 4.29 19.48
CA ARG A 385 -14.75 4.66 20.80
C ARG A 385 -13.38 5.33 20.69
N HIS A 386 -12.46 4.77 19.91
CA HIS A 386 -11.13 5.35 19.70
C HIS A 386 -11.18 6.69 18.93
N LEU A 387 -12.10 6.84 17.97
CA LEU A 387 -12.29 8.12 17.28
C LEU A 387 -12.76 9.24 18.23
N LEU A 388 -13.62 8.92 19.20
CA LEU A 388 -14.06 9.88 20.22
C LEU A 388 -12.93 10.21 21.22
N THR A 389 -12.21 9.20 21.70
CA THR A 389 -11.22 9.39 22.78
C THR A 389 -9.86 9.88 22.28
N PHE A 390 -9.40 9.41 21.12
CA PHE A 390 -8.08 9.71 20.57
C PHE A 390 -8.14 10.59 19.32
N GLY A 391 -9.10 10.31 18.43
CA GLY A 391 -9.32 11.15 17.24
C GLY A 391 -9.92 12.52 17.56
N GLN A 392 -10.41 12.71 18.80
CA GLN A 392 -11.16 13.89 19.25
C GLN A 392 -12.30 14.28 18.29
N ALA A 393 -12.86 13.29 17.59
CA ALA A 393 -13.88 13.51 16.59
C ALA A 393 -15.19 13.88 17.29
N GLN A 394 -15.76 15.04 16.94
CA GLN A 394 -17.05 15.46 17.50
C GLN A 394 -18.25 14.82 16.78
N ASN A 395 -18.10 14.56 15.48
CA ASN A 395 -19.10 13.91 14.65
C ASN A 395 -18.44 12.78 13.86
N ILE A 396 -18.83 11.54 14.13
CA ILE A 396 -18.33 10.37 13.42
C ILE A 396 -19.41 9.92 12.44
N ALA A 397 -19.12 10.04 11.14
CA ALA A 397 -19.96 9.50 10.09
C ALA A 397 -19.45 8.10 9.68
N PRO A 398 -20.34 7.16 9.33
CA PRO A 398 -19.94 5.94 8.65
C PRO A 398 -19.15 6.23 7.37
N ILE A 399 -18.25 5.32 7.02
CA ILE A 399 -17.48 5.41 5.78
C ILE A 399 -18.40 4.98 4.62
N PRO A 400 -18.61 5.81 3.59
CA PRO A 400 -19.71 5.60 2.65
C PRO A 400 -19.44 4.48 1.64
N ALA A 401 -18.16 4.19 1.35
CA ALA A 401 -17.80 3.25 0.30
C ALA A 401 -16.45 2.58 0.54
N ALA A 402 -16.27 1.44 -0.11
CA ALA A 402 -14.99 0.75 -0.23
C ALA A 402 -14.73 0.33 -1.68
N PHE A 403 -13.45 0.28 -2.07
CA PHE A 403 -13.03 -0.12 -3.41
C PHE A 403 -12.00 -1.25 -3.36
N LEU A 404 -12.23 -2.30 -4.14
CA LEU A 404 -11.26 -3.37 -4.38
C LEU A 404 -10.64 -3.18 -5.76
N VAL A 405 -9.31 -3.05 -5.79
CA VAL A 405 -8.54 -2.91 -7.03
C VAL A 405 -8.02 -4.27 -7.45
N LYS A 406 -8.19 -4.61 -8.73
CA LYS A 406 -7.69 -5.84 -9.34
C LYS A 406 -6.84 -5.51 -10.55
N PHE A 407 -5.67 -6.14 -10.64
CA PHE A 407 -4.71 -5.92 -11.71
C PHE A 407 -4.77 -7.04 -12.75
N TYR A 408 -4.79 -6.65 -14.02
CA TYR A 408 -4.85 -7.58 -15.15
C TYR A 408 -3.81 -7.18 -16.20
N ALA A 409 -3.21 -8.15 -16.87
CA ALA A 409 -2.42 -7.87 -18.06
C ALA A 409 -3.34 -7.35 -19.18
N LYS A 410 -2.93 -6.27 -19.88
CA LYS A 410 -3.61 -5.80 -21.08
C LYS A 410 -3.58 -6.92 -22.13
N PRO A 411 -4.70 -7.16 -22.83
CA PRO A 411 -4.66 -8.02 -24.00
C PRO A 411 -3.68 -7.41 -25.00
N LYS A 412 -2.60 -8.13 -25.34
CA LYS A 412 -1.75 -7.72 -26.46
C LYS A 412 -2.65 -7.68 -27.69
N THR A 413 -2.75 -6.53 -28.34
CA THR A 413 -3.34 -6.41 -29.67
C THR A 413 -2.44 -7.19 -30.64
N THR A 414 -2.67 -8.50 -30.73
CA THR A 414 -2.02 -9.33 -31.72
C THR A 414 -2.56 -8.90 -33.08
N GLY A 415 -1.77 -8.13 -33.81
CA GLY A 415 -1.76 -8.27 -35.26
C GLY A 415 -1.59 -9.76 -35.55
N THR A 416 -2.58 -10.32 -36.26
CA THR A 416 -2.60 -11.66 -36.87
C THR A 416 -1.29 -12.45 -36.79
N GLY A 417 -1.28 -13.55 -36.01
CA GLY A 417 -0.30 -14.63 -36.19
C GLY A 417 0.24 -15.26 -34.91
N ASN A 418 -0.26 -16.46 -34.62
CA ASN A 418 0.31 -17.51 -33.74
C ASN A 418 0.71 -17.16 -32.31
N THR A 419 -0.23 -17.47 -31.41
CA THR A 419 -0.01 -17.70 -29.98
C THR A 419 0.86 -18.95 -29.77
N MET A 420 2.10 -18.78 -29.31
CA MET A 420 2.72 -19.74 -28.40
C MET A 420 2.83 -19.08 -27.02
N LEU A 421 2.04 -19.61 -26.09
CA LEU A 421 2.13 -19.35 -24.66
C LEU A 421 3.54 -19.69 -24.16
N ARG A 422 4.21 -18.73 -23.52
CA ARG A 422 5.24 -19.03 -22.53
C ARG A 422 4.70 -18.65 -21.16
N GLN A 423 4.32 -19.70 -20.42
CA GLN A 423 4.34 -19.69 -18.96
C GLN A 423 5.79 -19.88 -18.53
N ASN A 424 6.24 -19.07 -17.57
CA ASN A 424 7.11 -19.43 -16.45
C ASN A 424 7.08 -18.28 -15.44
#